data_AF-A0A920M2I3-F1
#
_entry.id   AF-A0A920M2I3-F1
#
_cell.length_a   1.000
_cell.length_b   1.000
_cell.length_c   1.000
_cell.angle_alpha   90.00
_cell.angle_beta   90.00
_cell.angle_gamma   90.00
#
_symmetry.space_group_name_H-M   'P 1'
#
loop_
_entity.id
_entity.type
_entity.pdbx_description
1 polymer ?
#
loop_
_entity_poly.entity_id
_entity_poly.type
_entity_poly.pdbx_seq_one_letter_code
_entity_poly.pdbx_strand_id
1 'polypeptide(L)'
;MNLEKFFWNTVYEWIEKNTQAECCEFIVSLLMEIYPEIVEPLSYEMSIDEEDYFDFDSSRSIGDVRALIEKRYAWLIDIDFEKKNNIYNFWYYSKNKQEPRMSDRFNEDGAELELPLAIARDINKLYLELKNYSEKDQLSSYLLKNQEFRHVLRRIFICEKLPYSEIQDNTISKSLMPVDMLRLKLSFFGATRFDPRSDRWVRITMYQGAPLMKEIHQSDDTWSYKKIA
;
A
#
# COMPACT_ATOMS: atom_id res chain seq x y z
N MET A 1 -16.25 3.37 -23.40
CA MET A 1 -17.57 3.54 -22.77
C MET A 1 -17.70 5.00 -22.40
N ASN A 2 -18.81 5.69 -22.73
CA ASN A 2 -18.96 7.10 -22.35
C ASN A 2 -19.47 7.16 -20.90
N LEU A 3 -18.57 7.48 -19.96
CA LEU A 3 -18.86 7.50 -18.53
C LEU A 3 -19.75 8.68 -18.11
N GLU A 4 -19.78 9.76 -18.89
CA GLU A 4 -20.59 10.97 -18.62
C GLU A 4 -22.11 10.70 -18.63
N LYS A 5 -22.54 9.55 -19.14
CA LYS A 5 -23.95 9.14 -19.14
C LYS A 5 -24.42 8.55 -17.80
N PHE A 6 -23.50 8.23 -16.89
CA PHE A 6 -23.83 7.62 -15.60
C PHE A 6 -23.94 8.69 -14.52
N PHE A 7 -25.09 8.76 -13.86
CA PHE A 7 -25.36 9.71 -12.78
C PHE A 7 -24.28 9.68 -11.69
N TRP A 8 -23.87 8.48 -11.24
CA TRP A 8 -22.84 8.35 -10.21
C TRP A 8 -21.47 8.84 -10.66
N ASN A 9 -21.14 8.74 -11.95
CA ASN A 9 -19.91 9.30 -12.48
C ASN A 9 -19.93 10.83 -12.40
N THR A 10 -21.05 11.46 -12.76
CA THR A 10 -21.22 12.92 -12.61
C THR A 10 -21.08 13.37 -11.15
N VAL A 11 -21.66 12.60 -10.20
CA VAL A 11 -21.52 12.89 -8.76
C VAL A 11 -20.07 12.74 -8.33
N TYR A 12 -19.40 11.64 -8.71
CA TYR A 12 -18.00 11.38 -8.38
C TYR A 12 -17.05 12.46 -8.91
N GLU A 13 -17.16 12.84 -10.18
CA GLU A 13 -16.36 13.91 -10.78
C GLU A 13 -16.61 15.26 -10.10
N TRP A 14 -17.85 15.54 -9.70
CA TRP A 14 -18.17 16.76 -8.97
C TRP A 14 -17.54 16.77 -7.58
N ILE A 15 -17.66 15.69 -6.80
CA ILE A 15 -17.06 15.65 -5.45
C ILE A 15 -15.53 15.70 -5.53
N GLU A 16 -14.91 14.99 -6.47
CA GLU A 16 -13.45 15.00 -6.66
C GLU A 16 -12.95 16.42 -6.95
N LYS A 17 -13.68 17.17 -7.78
CA LYS A 17 -13.31 18.54 -8.15
C LYS A 17 -13.57 19.58 -7.05
N ASN A 18 -14.56 19.34 -6.18
CA ASN A 18 -15.06 20.37 -5.26
C ASN A 18 -14.82 20.05 -3.77
N THR A 19 -14.30 18.87 -3.44
CA THR A 19 -14.12 18.42 -2.05
C THR A 19 -12.73 17.82 -1.82
N GLN A 20 -12.47 17.32 -0.61
CA GLN A 20 -11.21 16.66 -0.25
C GLN A 20 -11.37 15.13 -0.27
N ALA A 21 -10.25 14.42 -0.25
CA ALA A 21 -10.20 12.96 -0.31
C ALA A 21 -11.14 12.30 0.71
N GLU A 22 -11.23 12.83 1.93
CA GLU A 22 -12.09 12.28 2.98
C GLU A 22 -13.58 12.31 2.59
N CYS A 23 -14.03 13.36 1.89
CA CYS A 23 -15.40 13.44 1.40
C CYS A 23 -15.62 12.51 0.21
N CYS A 24 -14.65 12.42 -0.69
CA CYS A 24 -14.69 11.47 -1.80
C CYS A 24 -14.83 10.02 -1.29
N GLU A 25 -13.97 9.61 -0.36
CA GLU A 25 -13.99 8.27 0.24
C GLU A 25 -15.29 7.97 0.98
N PHE A 26 -15.84 8.97 1.70
CA PHE A 26 -17.13 8.82 2.36
C PHE A 26 -18.27 8.56 1.35
N ILE A 27 -18.33 9.33 0.26
CA ILE A 27 -19.35 9.13 -0.77
C ILE A 27 -19.13 7.80 -1.49
N VAL A 28 -17.89 7.43 -1.84
CA VAL A 28 -17.59 6.13 -2.46
C VAL A 28 -18.04 4.98 -1.55
N SER A 29 -17.82 5.08 -0.24
CA SER A 29 -18.30 4.08 0.73
C SER A 29 -19.82 3.94 0.69
N LEU A 30 -20.56 5.06 0.65
CA LEU A 30 -22.02 5.03 0.50
C LEU A 30 -22.46 4.43 -0.84
N LEU A 31 -21.74 4.72 -1.93
CA LEU A 31 -22.04 4.13 -3.26
C LEU A 31 -21.87 2.61 -3.26
N MET A 32 -20.89 2.09 -2.52
CA MET A 32 -20.68 0.66 -2.38
C MET A 32 -21.84 -0.04 -1.64
N GLU A 33 -22.53 0.65 -0.74
CA GLU A 33 -23.69 0.11 -0.01
C GLU A 33 -24.97 0.08 -0.85
N ILE A 34 -25.09 0.93 -1.87
CA ILE A 34 -26.33 1.05 -2.69
C ILE A 34 -26.51 -0.17 -3.62
N TYR A 35 -25.41 -0.80 -4.04
CA TYR A 35 -25.40 -1.91 -5.00
C TYR A 35 -24.70 -3.15 -4.43
N PRO A 36 -25.26 -3.76 -3.37
CA PRO A 36 -24.65 -4.92 -2.71
C PRO A 36 -24.43 -6.08 -3.67
N GLU A 37 -25.27 -6.25 -4.69
CA GLU A 37 -25.11 -7.30 -5.70
C GLU A 37 -23.81 -7.18 -6.53
N ILE A 38 -23.21 -5.99 -6.58
CA ILE A 38 -21.93 -5.74 -7.24
C ILE A 38 -20.78 -5.89 -6.24
N VAL A 39 -20.96 -5.43 -5.00
CA VAL A 39 -19.87 -5.31 -4.01
C VAL A 39 -19.71 -6.57 -3.16
N GLU A 40 -20.80 -7.22 -2.74
CA GLU A 40 -20.75 -8.42 -1.91
C GLU A 40 -19.91 -9.54 -2.54
N PRO A 41 -20.01 -9.85 -3.85
CA PRO A 41 -19.17 -10.88 -4.46
C PRO A 41 -17.66 -10.59 -4.32
N LEU A 42 -17.26 -9.31 -4.39
CA LEU A 42 -15.86 -8.90 -4.28
C LEU A 42 -15.28 -9.13 -2.88
N SER A 43 -16.12 -9.24 -1.84
CA SER A 43 -15.66 -9.56 -0.49
C SER A 43 -15.01 -10.95 -0.40
N TYR A 44 -15.42 -11.88 -1.28
CA TYR A 44 -14.82 -13.21 -1.40
C TYR A 44 -13.50 -13.20 -2.19
N GLU A 45 -13.16 -12.08 -2.84
CA GLU A 45 -11.94 -11.87 -3.62
C GLU A 45 -10.89 -11.05 -2.84
N MET A 46 -11.09 -10.84 -1.53
CA MET A 46 -10.14 -10.10 -0.67
C MET A 46 -8.89 -10.91 -0.29
N SER A 47 -8.70 -12.09 -0.88
CA SER A 47 -7.48 -12.91 -0.75
C SER A 47 -6.73 -12.97 -2.07
N ILE A 48 -5.41 -13.05 -1.99
CA ILE A 48 -4.53 -13.24 -3.14
C ILE A 48 -3.73 -14.53 -2.95
N ASP A 49 -3.62 -15.31 -4.03
CA ASP A 49 -2.60 -16.36 -4.12
C ASP A 49 -1.29 -15.73 -4.58
N GLU A 50 -0.30 -15.65 -3.69
CA GLU A 50 0.99 -15.04 -4.00
C GLU A 50 1.82 -15.87 -5.00
N GLU A 51 1.56 -17.18 -5.13
CA GLU A 51 2.29 -18.07 -6.03
C GLU A 51 2.04 -17.69 -7.51
N ASP A 52 0.82 -17.25 -7.84
CA ASP A 52 0.41 -16.82 -9.19
C ASP A 52 1.25 -15.65 -9.74
N TYR A 53 1.92 -14.90 -8.85
CA TYR A 53 2.66 -13.70 -9.18
C TYR A 53 4.14 -13.76 -8.78
N PHE A 54 4.60 -14.89 -8.26
CA PHE A 54 5.96 -15.05 -7.74
C PHE A 54 7.01 -15.02 -8.86
N ASP A 55 6.71 -15.61 -10.01
CA ASP A 55 7.61 -15.62 -11.15
C ASP A 55 7.37 -14.41 -12.07
N PHE A 56 8.45 -13.96 -12.71
CA PHE A 56 8.41 -12.86 -13.67
C PHE A 56 9.20 -13.17 -14.93
N ASP A 57 8.79 -12.56 -16.04
CA ASP A 57 9.41 -12.77 -17.34
C ASP A 57 10.77 -12.05 -17.42
N SER A 58 11.85 -12.83 -17.23
CA SER A 58 13.22 -12.32 -17.36
C SER A 58 13.71 -12.14 -18.81
N SER A 59 12.90 -12.48 -19.81
CA SER A 59 13.21 -12.24 -21.24
C SER A 59 12.92 -10.81 -21.69
N ARG A 60 12.27 -10.00 -20.84
CA ARG A 60 12.03 -8.59 -21.12
C ARG A 60 13.31 -7.79 -21.25
N SER A 61 13.23 -6.70 -22.00
CA SER A 61 14.36 -5.79 -22.17
C SER A 61 14.55 -4.89 -20.95
N ILE A 62 15.72 -4.27 -20.81
CA ILE A 62 15.93 -3.24 -19.77
C ILE A 62 15.06 -2.01 -20.03
N GLY A 63 14.82 -1.66 -21.30
CA GLY A 63 13.93 -0.56 -21.68
C GLY A 63 12.49 -0.78 -21.20
N ASP A 64 12.00 -2.01 -21.33
CA ASP A 64 10.69 -2.43 -20.80
C ASP A 64 10.55 -2.17 -19.30
N VAL A 65 11.55 -2.59 -18.51
CA VAL A 65 11.55 -2.44 -17.05
C VAL A 65 11.62 -0.96 -16.68
N ARG A 66 12.47 -0.17 -17.36
CA ARG A 66 12.57 1.28 -17.13
C ARG A 66 11.24 1.98 -17.40
N ALA A 67 10.59 1.67 -18.52
CA ALA A 67 9.27 2.23 -18.85
C ALA A 67 8.20 1.85 -17.82
N LEU A 68 8.24 0.62 -17.30
CA LEU A 68 7.32 0.17 -16.26
C LEU A 68 7.56 0.92 -14.94
N ILE A 69 8.82 1.13 -14.54
CA ILE A 69 9.17 1.95 -13.38
C ILE A 69 8.67 3.38 -13.57
N GLU A 70 8.95 4.01 -14.71
CA GLU A 70 8.50 5.38 -15.02
C GLU A 70 6.97 5.52 -14.99
N LYS A 71 6.25 4.47 -15.41
CA LYS A 71 4.78 4.47 -15.41
C LYS A 71 4.17 4.26 -14.02
N ARG A 72 4.69 3.31 -13.23
CA ARG A 72 4.08 2.87 -11.95
C ARG A 72 4.67 3.56 -10.73
N TYR A 73 5.89 4.06 -10.88
CA TYR A 73 6.70 4.59 -9.81
C TYR A 73 7.26 5.97 -10.16
N ALA A 74 6.58 6.78 -10.99
CA ALA A 74 7.03 8.14 -11.27
C ALA A 74 7.33 8.95 -9.98
N TRP A 75 6.52 8.73 -8.94
CA TRP A 75 6.62 9.40 -7.64
C TRP A 75 7.94 9.17 -6.89
N LEU A 76 8.67 8.06 -7.14
CA LEU A 76 9.96 7.79 -6.47
C LEU A 76 11.16 8.37 -7.21
N ILE A 77 10.99 8.78 -8.47
CA ILE A 77 12.12 9.25 -9.30
C ILE A 77 12.68 10.56 -8.74
N ASP A 78 11.83 11.39 -8.13
CA ASP A 78 12.20 12.69 -7.58
C ASP A 78 12.76 12.62 -6.14
N ILE A 79 12.75 11.44 -5.52
CA ILE A 79 13.24 11.25 -4.15
C ILE A 79 14.76 11.07 -4.17
N ASP A 80 15.47 12.02 -3.56
CA ASP A 80 16.92 11.95 -3.38
C ASP A 80 17.29 11.10 -2.15
N PHE A 81 17.64 9.83 -2.38
CA PHE A 81 17.99 8.89 -1.31
C PHE A 81 19.39 9.10 -0.70
N GLU A 82 20.19 10.05 -1.21
CA GLU A 82 21.45 10.47 -0.56
C GLU A 82 21.17 11.41 0.62
N LYS A 83 19.97 12.00 0.70
CA LYS A 83 19.58 12.85 1.83
C LYS A 83 19.26 12.00 3.06
N LYS A 84 19.90 12.37 4.18
CA LYS A 84 19.68 11.80 5.52
C LYS A 84 18.20 11.61 5.87
N ASN A 85 17.35 12.60 5.55
CA ASN A 85 15.93 12.53 5.88
C ASN A 85 15.17 11.47 5.06
N ASN A 86 15.62 11.12 3.85
CA ASN A 86 14.96 10.14 2.99
C ASN A 86 15.37 8.70 3.28
N ILE A 87 16.40 8.50 4.10
CA ILE A 87 16.87 7.18 4.57
C ILE A 87 16.94 7.12 6.10
N TYR A 88 16.16 7.96 6.77
CA TYR A 88 16.21 8.19 8.21
C TYR A 88 15.90 6.94 9.03
N ASN A 89 14.92 6.18 8.59
CA ASN A 89 14.49 4.97 9.29
C ASN A 89 15.06 3.71 8.61
N PHE A 90 14.99 2.60 9.33
CA PHE A 90 15.16 1.25 8.79
C PHE A 90 14.20 0.28 9.48
N TRP A 91 13.78 -0.75 8.76
CA TRP A 91 12.90 -1.79 9.28
C TRP A 91 13.70 -3.02 9.70
N TYR A 92 13.37 -3.65 10.81
CA TYR A 92 14.08 -4.83 11.33
C TYR A 92 13.14 -5.76 12.09
N TYR A 93 13.53 -7.03 12.28
CA TYR A 93 12.82 -7.95 13.17
C TYR A 93 13.46 -7.96 14.57
N SER A 94 12.64 -7.73 15.60
CA SER A 94 13.11 -7.92 16.98
C SER A 94 13.11 -9.39 17.36
N LYS A 95 14.26 -9.90 17.83
CA LYS A 95 14.41 -11.29 18.32
C LYS A 95 13.38 -11.67 19.39
N ASN A 96 13.00 -10.72 20.24
CA ASN A 96 12.13 -10.98 21.39
C ASN A 96 10.63 -10.90 21.06
N LYS A 97 10.26 -10.16 20.00
CA LYS A 97 8.84 -9.86 19.69
C LYS A 97 8.37 -10.40 18.34
N GLN A 98 9.28 -10.87 17.47
CA GLN A 98 8.99 -11.43 16.14
C GLN A 98 8.06 -10.56 15.26
N GLU A 99 8.05 -9.25 15.50
CA GLU A 99 7.28 -8.27 14.75
C GLU A 99 8.25 -7.31 14.04
N PRO A 100 7.90 -6.82 12.84
CA PRO A 100 8.62 -5.73 12.20
C PRO A 100 8.63 -4.50 13.10
N ARG A 101 9.80 -3.89 13.24
CA ARG A 101 10.04 -2.66 14.01
C ARG A 101 10.76 -1.67 13.11
N MET A 102 10.65 -0.40 13.47
CA MET A 102 11.30 0.69 12.78
C MET A 102 12.19 1.45 13.76
N SER A 103 13.42 1.75 13.35
CA SER A 103 14.38 2.50 14.16
C SER A 103 15.08 3.59 13.36
N ASP A 104 15.71 4.52 14.07
CA ASP A 104 16.50 5.61 13.51
C ASP A 104 17.89 5.10 13.09
N ARG A 105 18.17 5.15 11.79
CA ARG A 105 19.42 4.66 11.19
C ARG A 105 20.67 5.33 11.75
N PHE A 106 20.55 6.56 12.22
CA PHE A 106 21.69 7.42 12.54
C PHE A 106 21.98 7.51 14.03
N ASN A 107 21.07 7.03 14.87
CA ASN A 107 21.19 7.08 16.32
C ASN A 107 21.14 5.69 16.96
N GLU A 108 20.67 4.67 16.24
CA GLU A 108 20.48 3.32 16.76
C GLU A 108 21.29 2.31 15.94
N ASP A 109 21.88 1.33 16.62
CA ASP A 109 22.59 0.22 15.97
C ASP A 109 21.58 -0.74 15.29
N GLY A 110 22.04 -1.56 14.35
CA GLY A 110 21.22 -2.61 13.73
C GLY A 110 20.75 -2.31 12.30
N ALA A 111 21.15 -1.18 11.71
CA ALA A 111 20.83 -0.83 10.33
C ALA A 111 21.38 -1.85 9.31
N GLU A 112 22.41 -2.62 9.68
CA GLU A 112 22.94 -3.74 8.91
C GLU A 112 22.01 -4.96 8.85
N LEU A 113 21.02 -5.03 9.75
CA LEU A 113 19.97 -6.05 9.79
C LEU A 113 18.65 -5.56 9.16
N GLU A 114 18.73 -4.52 8.34
CA GLU A 114 17.58 -3.94 7.65
C GLU A 114 16.87 -4.98 6.77
N LEU A 115 15.54 -5.01 6.90
CA LEU A 115 14.66 -5.81 6.04
C LEU A 115 14.50 -5.14 4.67
N PRO A 116 14.23 -5.92 3.61
CA PRO A 116 14.00 -5.41 2.25
C PRO A 116 12.60 -4.76 2.13
N LEU A 117 12.34 -3.75 2.95
CA LEU A 117 11.09 -2.99 3.04
C LEU A 117 11.28 -1.53 2.64
N ALA A 118 12.49 -1.13 2.23
CA ALA A 118 12.82 0.17 1.68
C ALA A 118 12.52 0.24 0.17
N ILE A 119 11.31 -0.18 -0.23
CA ILE A 119 10.98 -0.46 -1.64
C ILE A 119 11.21 0.74 -2.56
N ALA A 120 10.83 1.94 -2.11
CA ALA A 120 11.06 3.18 -2.87
C ALA A 120 12.56 3.40 -3.18
N ARG A 121 13.43 3.20 -2.16
CA ARG A 121 14.89 3.32 -2.29
C ARG A 121 15.44 2.25 -3.22
N ASP A 122 15.00 1.01 -3.02
CA ASP A 122 15.57 -0.14 -3.72
C ASP A 122 15.16 -0.15 -5.20
N ILE A 123 13.94 0.30 -5.55
CA ILE A 123 13.52 0.55 -6.94
C ILE A 123 14.28 1.76 -7.53
N ASN A 124 14.45 2.85 -6.77
CA ASN A 124 15.22 4.01 -7.26
C ASN A 124 16.66 3.60 -7.61
N LYS A 125 17.31 2.84 -6.73
CA LYS A 125 18.65 2.29 -6.96
C LYS A 125 18.69 1.42 -8.22
N LEU A 126 17.76 0.48 -8.37
CA LEU A 126 17.64 -0.34 -9.57
C LEU A 126 17.47 0.54 -10.82
N TYR A 127 16.58 1.52 -10.78
CA TYR A 127 16.32 2.40 -11.92
C TYR A 127 17.55 3.19 -12.35
N LEU A 128 18.32 3.73 -11.40
CA LEU A 128 19.58 4.42 -11.67
C LEU A 128 20.64 3.47 -12.23
N GLU A 129 20.72 2.25 -11.74
CA GLU A 129 21.65 1.24 -12.27
C GLU A 129 21.28 0.84 -13.70
N LEU A 130 20.01 0.58 -13.98
CA LEU A 130 19.51 0.21 -15.31
C LEU A 130 19.72 1.31 -16.37
N LYS A 131 19.85 2.58 -15.97
CA LYS A 131 20.22 3.67 -16.89
C LYS A 131 21.62 3.54 -17.48
N ASN A 132 22.51 2.76 -16.84
CA ASN A 132 23.86 2.52 -17.35
C ASN A 132 23.92 1.38 -18.38
N TYR A 133 22.79 0.75 -18.69
CA TYR A 133 22.69 -0.34 -19.66
C TYR A 133 21.92 0.11 -20.90
N SER A 134 22.10 -0.62 -22.01
CA SER A 134 21.34 -0.39 -23.22
C SER A 134 19.90 -0.83 -23.02
N GLU A 135 18.93 -0.07 -23.54
CA GLU A 135 17.50 -0.42 -23.46
C GLU A 135 17.19 -1.76 -24.12
N LYS A 136 18.02 -2.19 -25.08
CA LYS A 136 17.87 -3.47 -25.79
C LYS A 136 18.48 -4.65 -25.04
N ASP A 137 19.25 -4.40 -23.98
CA ASP A 137 19.84 -5.48 -23.20
C ASP A 137 18.74 -6.29 -22.52
N GLN A 138 18.99 -7.59 -22.37
CA GLN A 138 18.06 -8.54 -21.77
C GLN A 138 18.15 -8.49 -20.24
N LEU A 139 16.99 -8.44 -19.56
CA LEU A 139 16.91 -8.45 -18.10
C LEU A 139 17.58 -9.68 -17.48
N SER A 140 17.44 -10.84 -18.12
CA SER A 140 18.14 -12.09 -17.73
C SER A 140 19.66 -11.92 -17.65
N SER A 141 20.26 -11.19 -18.60
CA SER A 141 21.70 -10.94 -18.63
C SER A 141 22.15 -10.01 -17.49
N TYR A 142 21.32 -9.03 -17.14
CA TYR A 142 21.53 -8.18 -15.97
C TYR A 142 21.46 -8.98 -14.66
N LEU A 143 20.44 -9.82 -14.53
CA LEU A 143 20.19 -10.63 -13.33
C LEU A 143 21.25 -11.70 -13.06
N LEU A 144 22.01 -12.15 -14.06
CA LEU A 144 23.14 -13.06 -13.84
C LEU A 144 24.22 -12.42 -12.95
N LYS A 145 24.38 -11.10 -13.01
CA LYS A 145 25.38 -10.35 -12.25
C LYS A 145 24.80 -9.68 -11.01
N ASN A 146 23.54 -9.26 -11.05
CA ASN A 146 22.90 -8.44 -10.02
C ASN A 146 21.67 -9.15 -9.42
N GLN A 147 21.91 -10.29 -8.77
CA GLN A 147 20.84 -11.16 -8.24
C GLN A 147 20.07 -10.54 -7.08
N GLU A 148 20.67 -9.58 -6.37
CA GLU A 148 20.07 -8.86 -5.26
C GLU A 148 18.79 -8.13 -5.67
N PHE A 149 18.64 -7.72 -6.94
CA PHE A 149 17.46 -7.02 -7.42
C PHE A 149 16.28 -7.92 -7.80
N ARG A 150 16.40 -9.25 -7.71
CA ARG A 150 15.30 -10.16 -8.06
C ARG A 150 14.00 -9.83 -7.32
N HIS A 151 14.09 -9.56 -6.01
CA HIS A 151 12.92 -9.25 -5.21
C HIS A 151 12.27 -7.91 -5.61
N VAL A 152 13.07 -6.90 -5.94
CA VAL A 152 12.59 -5.61 -6.42
C VAL A 152 11.90 -5.74 -7.77
N LEU A 153 12.53 -6.46 -8.71
CA LEU A 153 11.97 -6.73 -10.03
C LEU A 153 10.64 -7.46 -9.94
N ARG A 154 10.55 -8.48 -9.08
CA ARG A 154 9.29 -9.17 -8.82
C ARG A 154 8.18 -8.19 -8.41
N ARG A 155 8.45 -7.27 -7.47
CA ARG A 155 7.45 -6.27 -7.05
C ARG A 155 7.03 -5.35 -8.20
N ILE A 156 7.98 -4.92 -9.04
CA ILE A 156 7.68 -4.11 -10.24
C ILE A 156 6.72 -4.85 -11.18
N PHE A 157 6.96 -6.15 -11.42
CA PHE A 157 6.09 -6.99 -12.25
C PHE A 157 4.74 -7.31 -11.62
N ILE A 158 4.68 -7.46 -10.28
CA ILE A 158 3.42 -7.57 -9.55
C ILE A 158 2.60 -6.29 -9.77
N CYS A 159 3.21 -5.10 -9.59
CA CYS A 159 2.54 -3.81 -9.74
C CYS A 159 2.07 -3.53 -11.19
N GLU A 160 2.69 -4.18 -12.19
CA GLU A 160 2.18 -4.17 -13.57
C GLU A 160 0.77 -4.75 -13.65
N LYS A 161 0.56 -5.93 -13.02
CA LYS A 161 -0.68 -6.70 -13.01
C LYS A 161 -1.68 -6.20 -11.97
N LEU A 162 -1.20 -5.75 -10.82
CA LEU A 162 -1.97 -5.36 -9.64
C LEU A 162 -1.61 -3.91 -9.24
N PRO A 163 -2.28 -2.90 -9.80
CA PRO A 163 -1.86 -1.50 -9.64
C PRO A 163 -1.80 -0.98 -8.20
N TYR A 164 -2.56 -1.60 -7.29
CA TYR A 164 -2.64 -1.24 -5.87
C TYR A 164 -1.85 -2.17 -4.95
N SER A 165 -0.98 -3.03 -5.49
CA SER A 165 -0.19 -3.99 -4.70
C SER A 165 0.98 -3.39 -3.92
N GLU A 166 1.19 -2.08 -4.02
CA GLU A 166 2.36 -1.40 -3.45
C GLU A 166 1.94 -0.17 -2.65
N ILE A 167 2.60 0.03 -1.52
CA ILE A 167 2.48 1.26 -0.74
C ILE A 167 3.31 2.33 -1.44
N GLN A 168 2.65 3.34 -1.99
CA GLN A 168 3.30 4.44 -2.71
C GLN A 168 3.78 5.53 -1.75
N ASP A 169 4.74 5.20 -0.88
CA ASP A 169 5.36 6.12 0.06
C ASP A 169 6.84 5.74 0.32
N ASN A 170 7.63 6.69 0.79
CA ASN A 170 8.96 6.42 1.32
C ASN A 170 8.85 5.93 2.78
N THR A 171 8.69 4.62 2.93
CA THR A 171 8.59 3.90 4.21
C THR A 171 9.83 3.98 5.10
N ILE A 172 10.91 4.65 4.66
CA ILE A 172 12.08 4.92 5.48
C ILE A 172 12.39 6.42 5.65
N SER A 173 11.49 7.30 5.19
CA SER A 173 11.62 8.75 5.38
C SER A 173 11.46 9.14 6.85
N LYS A 174 12.12 10.23 7.25
CA LYS A 174 11.90 10.91 8.53
C LYS A 174 10.46 11.40 8.68
N SER A 175 9.81 11.73 7.57
CA SER A 175 8.42 12.22 7.53
C SER A 175 7.38 11.10 7.54
N LEU A 176 7.79 9.83 7.54
CA LEU A 176 6.85 8.71 7.54
C LEU A 176 5.95 8.79 8.78
N MET A 177 4.67 8.49 8.56
CA MET A 177 3.66 8.34 9.61
C MET A 177 3.22 6.88 9.67
N PRO A 178 3.88 6.00 10.47
CA PRO A 178 3.54 4.58 10.53
C PRO A 178 2.08 4.30 10.89
N VAL A 179 1.47 5.21 11.66
CA VAL A 179 0.05 5.14 12.03
C VAL A 179 -0.87 5.11 10.81
N ASP A 180 -0.51 5.70 9.67
CA ASP A 180 -1.38 5.71 8.49
C ASP A 180 -1.51 4.32 7.87
N MET A 181 -0.40 3.57 7.76
CA MET A 181 -0.42 2.16 7.36
C MET A 181 -1.18 1.28 8.37
N LEU A 182 -1.03 1.56 9.67
CA LEU A 182 -1.76 0.84 10.72
C LEU A 182 -3.27 1.07 10.62
N ARG A 183 -3.70 2.31 10.37
CA ARG A 183 -5.12 2.66 10.20
C ARG A 183 -5.74 1.91 9.02
N LEU A 184 -5.04 1.88 7.88
CA LEU A 184 -5.45 1.11 6.71
C LEU A 184 -5.58 -0.38 7.03
N LYS A 185 -4.56 -0.99 7.66
CA LYS A 185 -4.63 -2.41 8.03
C LYS A 185 -5.81 -2.69 8.97
N LEU A 186 -6.01 -1.83 9.97
CA LEU A 186 -7.03 -2.01 10.99
C LEU A 186 -8.45 -1.77 10.47
N SER A 187 -8.63 -0.94 9.44
CA SER A 187 -9.96 -0.74 8.83
C SER A 187 -10.49 -2.02 8.18
N PHE A 188 -9.63 -2.87 7.63
CA PHE A 188 -10.04 -4.20 7.14
C PHE A 188 -10.56 -5.13 8.25
N PHE A 189 -10.17 -4.90 9.51
CA PHE A 189 -10.68 -5.66 10.66
C PHE A 189 -11.94 -5.06 11.28
N GLY A 190 -12.57 -4.07 10.64
CA GLY A 190 -13.75 -3.38 11.18
C GLY A 190 -13.42 -2.48 12.38
N ALA A 191 -12.17 -2.02 12.51
CA ALA A 191 -11.81 -1.03 13.52
C ALA A 191 -12.42 0.34 13.18
N THR A 192 -12.95 1.00 14.21
CA THR A 192 -13.55 2.33 14.14
C THR A 192 -12.89 3.26 15.16
N ARG A 193 -13.19 4.57 15.09
CA ARG A 193 -12.69 5.60 16.04
C ARG A 193 -11.18 5.57 16.26
N PHE A 194 -10.44 5.91 15.21
CA PHE A 194 -8.98 6.06 15.26
C PHE A 194 -8.60 7.34 16.03
N ASP A 195 -8.18 7.20 17.28
CA ASP A 195 -7.69 8.26 18.16
C ASP A 195 -6.16 8.14 18.32
N PRO A 196 -5.35 8.86 17.53
CA PRO A 196 -3.89 8.79 17.61
C PRO A 196 -3.39 9.41 18.94
N ARG A 197 -2.45 8.76 19.62
CA ARG A 197 -1.71 9.38 20.74
C ARG A 197 -0.27 9.68 20.44
N SER A 198 0.27 9.10 19.38
CA SER A 198 1.49 9.56 18.74
C SER A 198 1.49 9.16 17.27
N ASP A 199 2.57 9.52 16.58
CA ASP A 199 2.96 9.04 15.26
C ASP A 199 3.00 7.51 15.08
N ARG A 200 3.12 6.77 16.19
CA ARG A 200 3.33 5.32 16.25
C ARG A 200 2.27 4.57 17.04
N TRP A 201 1.31 5.29 17.65
CA TRP A 201 0.30 4.70 18.51
C TRP A 201 -1.08 5.26 18.23
N VAL A 202 -2.03 4.38 17.94
CA VAL A 202 -3.43 4.71 17.70
C VAL A 202 -4.33 3.84 18.55
N ARG A 203 -5.30 4.47 19.20
CA ARG A 203 -6.41 3.79 19.86
C ARG A 203 -7.51 3.56 18.84
N ILE A 204 -8.09 2.37 18.87
CA ILE A 204 -9.23 1.99 18.05
C ILE A 204 -10.36 1.42 18.90
N THR A 205 -11.54 1.34 18.33
CA THR A 205 -12.69 0.59 18.86
C THR A 205 -13.10 -0.45 17.83
N MET A 206 -13.03 -1.73 18.18
CA MET A 206 -13.59 -2.81 17.34
C MET A 206 -15.02 -3.12 17.79
N TYR A 207 -15.86 -3.57 16.85
CA TYR A 207 -17.22 -4.06 17.11
C TYR A 207 -18.09 -3.08 17.91
N GLN A 208 -17.97 -1.78 17.63
CA GLN A 208 -18.78 -0.78 18.31
C GLN A 208 -20.26 -1.00 18.01
N GLY A 209 -21.07 -1.17 19.06
CA GLY A 209 -22.50 -1.40 18.95
C GLY A 209 -22.89 -2.86 18.74
N ALA A 210 -21.91 -3.75 18.51
CA ALA A 210 -22.19 -5.17 18.32
C ALA A 210 -22.84 -5.77 19.58
N PRO A 211 -23.84 -6.65 19.41
CA PRO A 211 -24.49 -7.32 20.53
C PRO A 211 -23.51 -8.21 21.28
N LEU A 212 -23.67 -8.29 22.59
CA LEU A 212 -23.06 -9.39 23.34
C LEU A 212 -23.72 -10.71 22.96
N MET A 213 -23.07 -11.84 23.25
CA MET A 213 -23.59 -13.18 22.93
C MET A 213 -25.05 -13.39 23.39
N LYS A 214 -25.41 -12.86 24.55
CA LYS A 214 -26.76 -12.93 25.13
C LYS A 214 -27.80 -12.01 24.45
N GLU A 215 -27.34 -11.03 23.68
CA GLU A 215 -28.14 -10.01 23.00
C GLU A 215 -28.35 -10.33 21.50
N ILE A 216 -27.64 -11.32 20.95
CA ILE A 216 -27.68 -11.69 19.52
C ILE A 216 -29.12 -11.94 19.03
N HIS A 217 -29.96 -12.58 19.85
CA HIS A 217 -31.36 -12.86 19.47
C HIS A 217 -32.24 -11.62 19.37
N GLN A 218 -31.77 -10.47 19.86
CA GLN A 218 -32.48 -9.19 19.90
C GLN A 218 -31.84 -8.12 19.02
N SER A 219 -30.74 -8.44 18.33
CA SER A 219 -30.05 -7.55 17.41
C SER A 219 -30.40 -7.84 15.95
N ASP A 220 -30.22 -6.83 15.10
CA ASP A 220 -30.22 -6.95 13.65
C ASP A 220 -28.86 -6.49 13.10
N ASP A 221 -28.67 -6.57 11.79
CA ASP A 221 -27.43 -6.17 11.11
C ASP A 221 -27.17 -4.66 11.12
N THR A 222 -28.04 -3.86 11.75
CA THR A 222 -27.88 -2.40 11.87
C THR A 222 -27.09 -1.98 13.10
N TRP A 223 -26.56 -2.95 13.87
CA TRP A 223 -25.84 -2.70 15.13
C TRP A 223 -24.63 -1.75 15.00
N SER A 224 -24.01 -1.69 13.82
CA SER A 224 -22.90 -0.80 13.51
C SER A 224 -23.32 0.66 13.36
N TYR A 225 -24.59 0.92 13.06
CA TYR A 225 -25.16 2.24 12.93
C TYR A 225 -25.76 2.69 14.26
N LYS A 226 -25.38 3.88 14.73
CA LYS A 226 -26.08 4.48 15.87
C LYS A 226 -27.53 4.72 15.47
N LYS A 227 -28.49 4.16 16.22
CA LYS A 227 -29.86 4.67 16.22
C LYS A 227 -29.80 6.14 16.65
N ILE A 228 -30.07 7.05 15.72
CA ILE A 228 -30.24 8.46 16.05
C ILE A 228 -31.47 8.51 16.95
N ALA A 229 -31.28 8.99 18.18
CA ALA A 229 -32.34 9.17 19.16
C ALA A 229 -33.31 10.27 18.74
#